data_AF-A0A7K4GU45-F1
#
_entry.id   AF-A0A7K4GU45-F1
#
_cell.length_a   1.000
_cell.length_b   1.000
_cell.length_c   1.000
_cell.angle_alpha   90.00
_cell.angle_beta   90.00
_cell.angle_gamma   90.00
#
_symmetry.space_group_name_H-M   'P 1'
#
loop_
_entity.id
_entity.type
_entity.pdbx_description
1 polymer ?
#
loop_
_entity_poly.entity_id
_entity_poly.type
_entity_poly.pdbx_seq_one_letter_code
_entity_poly.pdbx_strand_id
1 'polypeptide(L)'
;MSKSGTKKRGGVVHQFIIVDPNLCTGCETCESVCSFVHDGEFNPINTRIHRVRIEPILNVALACQKCDDAPCVRSCPEKALEQDKKTGSIIVDDDKCNGCAFCIN
;
A
#
# COMPACT_ATOMS: atom_id res chain seq x y z
N MET A 1 16.96 -37.54 8.04
CA MET A 1 15.88 -37.08 7.13
C MET A 1 15.24 -35.86 7.80
N SER A 2 15.72 -34.66 7.54
CA SER A 2 15.12 -33.79 6.53
C SER A 2 16.17 -32.77 6.08
N LYS A 3 16.47 -32.76 4.78
CA LYS A 3 17.41 -31.83 4.17
C LYS A 3 16.73 -30.45 4.12
N SER A 4 17.06 -29.54 5.04
CA SER A 4 16.67 -28.13 4.91
C SER A 4 17.56 -27.48 3.85
N GLY A 5 17.20 -27.69 2.59
CA GLY A 5 17.82 -26.99 1.47
C GLY A 5 17.59 -25.49 1.62
N THR A 6 18.66 -24.74 1.87
CA THR A 6 18.70 -23.29 1.73
C THR A 6 18.45 -22.95 0.27
N LYS A 7 17.18 -22.77 -0.09
CA LYS A 7 16.76 -22.27 -1.40
C LYS A 7 17.36 -20.87 -1.54
N LYS A 8 18.35 -20.69 -2.42
CA LYS A 8 18.93 -19.39 -2.76
C LYS A 8 17.78 -18.45 -3.14
N ARG A 9 17.49 -17.45 -2.31
CA ARG A 9 16.47 -16.44 -2.57
C ARG A 9 17.00 -15.47 -3.63
N GLY A 10 17.04 -15.92 -4.88
CA GLY A 10 17.15 -15.03 -6.05
C GLY A 10 15.80 -14.35 -6.33
N GLY A 11 15.14 -13.86 -5.28
CA GLY A 11 13.79 -13.32 -5.32
C GLY A 11 13.84 -11.80 -5.31
N VAL A 12 12.95 -11.19 -6.09
CA VAL A 12 12.64 -9.75 -6.04
C VAL A 12 12.40 -9.33 -4.59
N VAL A 13 13.08 -8.27 -4.14
CA VAL A 13 12.98 -7.77 -2.76
C VAL A 13 11.86 -6.74 -2.70
N HIS A 14 10.67 -7.12 -2.25
CA HIS A 14 9.57 -6.17 -2.01
C HIS A 14 9.88 -5.27 -0.79
N GLN A 15 9.58 -3.97 -0.90
CA GLN A 15 9.75 -3.01 0.19
C GLN A 15 8.44 -2.85 0.94
N PHE A 16 8.38 -3.29 2.19
CA PHE A 16 7.16 -3.20 3.01
C PHE A 16 7.21 -2.04 4.01
N ILE A 17 6.02 -1.52 4.33
CA ILE A 17 5.80 -0.61 5.46
C ILE A 17 5.14 -1.44 6.55
N ILE A 18 5.79 -1.54 7.71
CA ILE A 18 5.25 -2.22 8.89
C ILE A 18 4.92 -1.16 9.93
N VAL A 19 3.69 -1.19 10.41
CA VAL A 19 3.20 -0.28 11.45
C VAL A 19 3.05 -1.05 12.75
N ASP A 20 3.70 -0.57 13.81
CA ASP A 20 3.48 -1.08 15.17
C ASP A 20 2.30 -0.34 15.83
N PRO A 21 1.17 -1.01 16.08
CA PRO A 21 0.01 -0.37 16.68
C PRO A 21 0.24 0.14 18.10
N ASN A 22 1.22 -0.43 18.85
CA ASN A 22 1.51 -0.01 20.22
C ASN A 22 2.16 1.38 20.29
N LEU A 23 2.82 1.80 19.20
CA LEU A 23 3.46 3.11 19.08
C LEU A 23 2.57 4.13 18.37
N CYS A 24 1.47 3.68 17.76
CA CYS A 24 0.56 4.55 17.04
C CYS A 24 -0.33 5.33 18.02
N THR A 25 -0.11 6.62 18.15
CA THR A 25 -0.93 7.52 18.98
C THR A 25 -2.17 8.04 18.26
N GLY A 26 -2.27 7.79 16.96
CA GLY A 26 -3.35 8.31 16.11
C GLY A 26 -3.24 9.81 15.79
N CYS A 27 -2.03 10.38 15.79
CA CYS A 27 -1.77 11.81 15.61
C CYS A 27 -1.96 12.37 14.18
N GLU A 28 -2.42 11.55 13.23
CA GLU A 28 -2.72 11.93 11.82
C GLU A 28 -1.53 12.47 10.99
N THR A 29 -0.34 12.58 11.57
CA THR A 29 0.84 13.17 10.89
C THR A 29 1.22 12.41 9.62
N CYS A 30 1.07 11.09 9.62
CA CYS A 30 1.34 10.27 8.44
C CYS A 30 0.38 10.55 7.27
N GLU A 31 -0.88 10.87 7.57
CA GLU A 31 -1.88 11.27 6.56
C GLU A 31 -1.52 12.64 5.98
N SER A 32 -1.30 13.64 6.85
CA SER A 32 -1.01 15.01 6.43
C SER A 32 0.28 15.13 5.62
N VAL A 33 1.33 14.40 6.01
CA VAL A 33 2.60 14.40 5.27
C VAL A 33 2.45 13.68 3.94
N CYS A 34 1.65 12.61 3.87
CA CYS A 34 1.45 11.86 2.63
C CYS A 34 0.80 12.73 1.55
N SER A 35 -0.33 13.37 1.87
CA SER A 35 -1.01 14.25 0.91
C SER A 35 -0.13 15.46 0.54
N PHE A 36 0.62 16.02 1.50
CA PHE A 36 1.49 17.16 1.22
C PHE A 36 2.63 16.79 0.26
N VAL A 37 3.27 15.63 0.44
CA VAL A 37 4.38 15.19 -0.40
C VAL A 37 3.93 14.84 -1.82
N HIS A 38 2.74 14.26 -1.97
CA HIS A 38 2.27 13.78 -3.27
C HIS A 38 1.40 14.78 -4.03
N ASP A 39 0.58 15.56 -3.33
CA ASP A 39 -0.45 16.40 -3.92
C ASP A 39 -0.24 17.90 -3.57
N GLY A 40 0.74 18.22 -2.70
CA GLY A 40 1.07 19.60 -2.33
C GLY A 40 0.09 20.25 -1.36
N GLU A 41 -0.88 19.49 -0.85
CA GLU A 41 -1.96 19.97 0.00
C GLU A 41 -2.14 19.12 1.26
N PHE A 42 -2.67 19.73 2.33
CA PHE A 42 -3.04 19.02 3.54
C PHE A 42 -4.50 18.55 3.43
N ASN A 43 -4.72 17.47 2.67
CA ASN A 43 -6.05 16.96 2.38
C ASN A 43 -6.16 15.46 2.73
N PRO A 44 -6.96 15.09 3.75
CA PRO A 44 -7.12 13.69 4.17
C PRO A 44 -7.87 12.83 3.14
N ILE A 45 -8.49 13.41 2.11
CA ILE A 45 -9.13 12.65 1.03
C ILE A 45 -8.08 12.09 0.06
N ASN A 46 -6.97 12.82 -0.15
CA ASN A 46 -5.94 12.48 -1.15
C ASN A 46 -4.73 11.74 -0.55
N THR A 47 -4.76 11.43 0.74
CA THR A 47 -3.72 10.60 1.38
C THR A 47 -3.74 9.16 0.87
N ARG A 48 -2.55 8.55 0.77
CA ARG A 48 -2.35 7.12 0.43
C ARG A 48 -2.12 6.25 1.68
N ILE A 49 -2.18 6.86 2.86
CA ILE A 49 -2.07 6.22 4.18
C ILE A 49 -3.29 6.66 4.98
N HIS A 50 -4.03 5.74 5.58
CA HIS A 50 -5.21 6.05 6.39
C HIS A 50 -5.05 5.56 7.81
N ARG A 51 -5.40 6.40 8.78
CA ARG A 51 -5.45 6.04 10.20
C ARG A 51 -6.79 5.41 10.52
N VAL A 52 -6.74 4.23 11.12
CA VAL A 52 -7.89 3.58 11.74
C VAL A 52 -7.81 3.77 13.25
N ARG A 53 -8.87 4.36 13.81
CA ARG A 53 -9.04 4.56 15.26
C ARG A 53 -10.28 3.79 15.72
N ILE A 54 -10.06 2.78 16.55
CA ILE A 54 -11.10 2.00 17.21
C ILE A 54 -10.90 2.20 18.70
N GLU A 55 -11.61 3.16 19.30
CA GLU A 55 -11.45 3.44 20.72
C GLU A 55 -12.13 2.41 21.61
N PRO A 56 -11.54 2.05 22.76
CA PRO A 56 -10.20 2.39 23.26
C PRO A 56 -9.10 1.39 22.85
N ILE A 57 -9.36 0.59 21.80
CA ILE A 57 -8.69 -0.68 21.54
C ILE A 57 -7.45 -0.53 20.66
N LEU A 58 -7.54 0.25 19.58
CA LEU A 58 -6.57 0.21 18.50
C LEU A 58 -6.45 1.56 17.80
N ASN A 59 -5.22 2.01 17.63
CA ASN A 59 -4.83 2.99 16.62
C ASN A 59 -3.83 2.32 15.69
N VAL A 60 -4.04 2.44 14.38
CA VAL A 60 -3.11 1.90 13.38
C VAL A 60 -3.16 2.73 12.11
N ALA A 61 -2.02 2.91 11.47
CA ALA A 61 -1.94 3.47 10.12
C ALA A 61 -1.94 2.31 9.10
N LEU A 62 -2.82 2.40 8.11
CA LEU A 62 -2.94 1.47 7.00
C LEU A 62 -2.41 2.13 5.74
N ALA A 63 -1.45 1.47 5.09
CA ALA A 63 -0.94 1.84 3.78
C ALA A 63 -1.12 0.65 2.81
N CYS A 64 -0.85 0.89 1.53
CA CYS A 64 -0.78 -0.18 0.53
C CYS A 64 0.14 -1.31 1.00
N GLN A 65 -0.40 -2.53 1.05
CA GLN A 65 0.33 -3.71 1.52
C GLN A 65 1.27 -4.32 0.48
N LYS A 66 1.23 -3.83 -0.76
CA LYS A 66 2.09 -4.30 -1.86
C LYS A 66 2.03 -5.82 -2.04
N CYS A 67 0.82 -6.36 -2.05
CA CYS A 67 0.54 -7.79 -2.13
C CYS A 67 1.27 -8.44 -3.32
N ASP A 68 1.90 -9.60 -3.13
CA ASP A 68 2.59 -10.33 -4.20
C ASP A 68 1.64 -10.74 -5.34
N ASP A 69 0.45 -11.25 -4.99
CA ASP A 69 -0.67 -11.48 -5.93
C ASP A 69 -1.72 -10.38 -5.74
N ALA A 70 -1.41 -9.18 -6.22
CA ALA A 70 -2.24 -7.99 -6.03
C ALA A 70 -3.62 -8.13 -6.71
N PRO A 71 -4.73 -8.29 -5.94
CA PRO A 71 -6.06 -8.45 -6.53
C PRO A 71 -6.51 -7.18 -7.28
N CYS A 72 -6.11 -6.00 -6.80
CA CYS A 72 -6.39 -4.72 -7.46
C CYS A 72 -5.76 -4.62 -8.86
N VAL A 73 -4.57 -5.20 -9.07
CA VAL A 73 -3.94 -5.27 -10.40
C VAL A 73 -4.71 -6.23 -11.30
N ARG A 74 -5.08 -7.40 -10.77
CA ARG A 74 -5.83 -8.42 -11.53
C ARG A 74 -7.24 -7.98 -11.91
N SER A 75 -7.89 -7.16 -11.10
CA SER A 75 -9.27 -6.73 -11.36
C SER A 75 -9.37 -5.56 -12.33
N CYS A 76 -8.26 -4.89 -12.67
CA CYS A 76 -8.27 -3.75 -13.58
C CYS A 76 -8.54 -4.16 -15.04
N PRO A 77 -9.70 -3.82 -15.63
CA PRO A 77 -10.02 -4.21 -17.01
C PRO A 77 -9.13 -3.48 -18.04
N GLU A 78 -8.78 -2.22 -17.76
CA GLU A 78 -7.94 -1.38 -18.63
C GLU A 78 -6.45 -1.71 -18.54
N LYS A 79 -6.04 -2.57 -17.60
CA LYS A 79 -4.64 -2.86 -17.29
C LYS A 79 -3.83 -1.58 -16.99
N ALA A 80 -4.48 -0.63 -16.32
CA ALA A 80 -3.88 0.63 -15.88
C ALA A 80 -3.04 0.47 -14.59
N LEU A 81 -3.17 -0.66 -13.89
CA LEU A 81 -2.44 -0.94 -12.65
C LEU A 81 -1.30 -1.93 -12.93
N GLU A 82 -0.10 -1.61 -12.48
CA GLU A 82 1.05 -2.52 -12.53
C GLU A 82 1.80 -2.57 -11.19
N GLN A 83 2.45 -3.70 -10.91
CA GLN A 83 3.29 -3.83 -9.73
C GLN A 83 4.77 -3.65 -10.11
N ASP A 84 5.43 -2.70 -9.47
CA ASP A 84 6.85 -2.46 -9.68
C ASP A 84 7.69 -3.66 -9.20
N LYS A 85 8.50 -4.19 -10.10
CA LYS A 85 9.33 -5.38 -9.87
C LYS A 85 10.52 -5.14 -8.95
N LYS A 86 10.78 -3.91 -8.50
CA LYS A 86 11.89 -3.61 -7.59
C LYS A 86 11.41 -3.32 -6.18
N THR A 87 10.27 -2.67 -6.04
CA THR A 87 9.76 -2.14 -4.76
C THR A 87 8.47 -2.82 -4.32
N GLY A 88 7.75 -3.50 -5.22
CA GLY A 88 6.41 -4.05 -4.99
C GLY A 88 5.29 -3.02 -5.00
N SER A 89 5.60 -1.75 -5.27
CA SER A 89 4.61 -0.67 -5.28
C SER A 89 3.62 -0.86 -6.42
N ILE A 90 2.34 -0.59 -6.16
CA ILE A 90 1.31 -0.60 -7.19
C ILE A 90 1.29 0.79 -7.83
N ILE A 91 1.52 0.85 -9.13
CA ILE A 91 1.59 2.07 -9.93
C ILE A 91 0.31 2.14 -10.78
N VAL A 92 -0.27 3.34 -10.85
CA VAL A 92 -1.40 3.65 -11.71
C VAL A 92 -0.88 4.41 -12.93
N ASP A 93 -1.25 3.95 -14.12
CA ASP A 93 -1.09 4.65 -15.38
C ASP A 93 -2.33 5.52 -15.62
N ASP A 94 -2.21 6.82 -15.36
CA ASP A 94 -3.32 7.78 -15.45
C ASP A 94 -3.86 7.93 -16.87
N ASP A 95 -3.06 7.68 -17.91
CA ASP A 95 -3.50 7.75 -19.31
C ASP A 95 -4.41 6.57 -19.69
N LYS A 96 -4.25 5.43 -19.02
CA LYS A 96 -5.10 4.24 -19.21
C LYS A 96 -6.27 4.17 -18.25
N CYS A 97 -6.18 4.82 -17.09
CA CYS A 97 -7.20 4.73 -16.06
C CYS A 97 -8.46 5.54 -16.45
N ASN A 98 -9.60 4.87 -16.55
CA ASN A 98 -10.89 5.50 -16.86
C ASN A 98 -11.81 5.67 -15.63
N GLY A 99 -11.32 5.40 -14.42
CA GLY A 99 -12.10 5.59 -13.19
C GLY A 99 -13.21 4.56 -12.94
N CYS A 100 -13.17 3.39 -13.57
CA CYS A 100 -14.21 2.35 -13.43
C CYS A 100 -14.33 1.69 -12.03
N ALA A 101 -13.40 1.96 -11.11
CA ALA A 101 -13.42 1.52 -9.71
C ALA A 101 -13.42 0.00 -9.43
N PHE A 102 -13.22 -0.86 -10.42
CA PHE A 102 -13.10 -2.33 -10.21
C PHE A 102 -11.92 -2.77 -9.32
N CYS A 103 -10.92 -1.91 -9.15
CA CYS A 103 -9.76 -2.17 -8.29
C CYS A 103 -9.97 -1.84 -6.81
N ILE A 104 -11.04 -1.12 -6.47
CA ILE A 104 -11.38 -0.73 -5.09
C ILE A 104 -12.60 -1.47 -4.53
N ASN A 105 -13.24 -2.33 -5.33
CA ASN A 105 -14.47 -3.05 -5.02
C ASN A 105 -14.21 -4.55 -4.91
#